data_AF-A0A3D2VXB8-F1
#
_entry.id   AF-A0A3D2VXB8-F1
#
_cell.length_a   1.000
_cell.length_b   1.000
_cell.length_c   1.000
_cell.angle_alpha   90.00
_cell.angle_beta   90.00
_cell.angle_gamma   90.00
#
_symmetry.space_group_name_H-M   'P 1'
#
loop_
_entity.id
_entity.type
_entity.pdbx_description
1 polymer ?
#
loop_
_entity_poly.entity_id
_entity_poly.type
_entity_poly.pdbx_seq_one_letter_code
_entity_poly.pdbx_strand_id
1 'polypeptide(L)'
;DGKPFKTRAGGVLKLNDLIGQAEEKARTRLREAEIGADFSSEEFEDIAHKVAIAAIKFADLSNFRGTSYVFDLDRFMSFEGKTGPYLLYQAVRIKSILRKAEAEGVVAGPINIEHAAERALSLTLDGFEHALTLAYDKRAPHFLAEHAYALAREFSAFYDRCHILTSEGPTRASRLALAEATLRQLSLSLDLLGIETPARM
;
A
#
# COMPACT_ATOMS: atom_id res chain seq x y z
N ASP A 1 -8.69 -20.84 15.09
CA ASP A 1 -8.65 -21.74 16.28
C ASP A 1 -7.24 -22.29 16.57
N GLY A 2 -6.19 -21.77 15.93
CA GLY A 2 -4.81 -22.24 16.13
C GLY A 2 -4.50 -23.60 15.49
N LYS A 3 -5.46 -24.21 14.79
CA LYS A 3 -5.28 -25.50 14.12
C LYS A 3 -4.78 -25.30 12.68
N PRO A 4 -4.24 -26.35 12.05
CA PRO A 4 -3.86 -26.31 10.63
C PRO A 4 -5.01 -25.81 9.77
N PHE A 5 -4.69 -24.92 8.83
CA PHE A 5 -5.68 -24.31 7.95
C PHE A 5 -6.33 -25.38 7.05
N LYS A 6 -7.66 -25.48 7.15
CA LYS A 6 -8.47 -26.48 6.44
C LYS A 6 -9.76 -25.83 5.93
N THR A 7 -10.36 -26.43 4.92
CA THR A 7 -11.72 -26.08 4.50
C THR A 7 -12.72 -26.38 5.62
N ARG A 8 -13.95 -25.84 5.52
CA ARG A 8 -15.04 -26.16 6.47
C ARG A 8 -15.34 -27.67 6.55
N ALA A 9 -15.08 -28.41 5.47
CA ALA A 9 -15.23 -29.86 5.41
C ALA A 9 -13.99 -30.65 5.88
N GLY A 10 -12.93 -29.98 6.34
CA GLY A 10 -11.73 -30.61 6.89
C GLY A 10 -10.66 -31.00 5.86
N GLY A 11 -10.82 -30.62 4.59
CA GLY A 11 -9.86 -30.86 3.51
C GLY A 11 -8.80 -29.77 3.36
N VAL A 12 -7.80 -30.01 2.51
CA VAL A 12 -6.80 -29.00 2.13
C VAL A 12 -7.46 -27.98 1.19
N LEU A 13 -7.34 -26.68 1.50
CA LEU A 13 -7.83 -25.63 0.60
C LEU A 13 -6.88 -25.50 -0.59
N LYS A 14 -7.41 -25.60 -1.82
CA LYS A 14 -6.62 -25.40 -3.03
C LYS A 14 -6.29 -23.92 -3.18
N LEU A 15 -5.09 -23.62 -3.68
CA LEU A 15 -4.66 -22.23 -3.91
C LEU A 15 -5.61 -21.49 -4.87
N ASN A 16 -6.09 -22.17 -5.91
CA ASN A 16 -7.06 -21.58 -6.85
C ASN A 16 -8.36 -21.15 -6.15
N ASP A 17 -8.88 -21.99 -5.24
CA ASP A 17 -10.11 -21.70 -4.49
C ASP A 17 -9.89 -20.55 -3.51
N LEU A 18 -8.67 -20.43 -2.95
CA LEU A 18 -8.29 -19.33 -2.07
C LEU A 18 -8.22 -18.00 -2.83
N ILE A 19 -7.58 -17.98 -3.99
CA ILE A 19 -7.48 -16.79 -4.84
C ILE A 19 -8.87 -16.36 -5.29
N GLY A 20 -9.73 -17.29 -5.75
CA GLY A 20 -11.11 -16.97 -6.11
C GLY A 20 -11.92 -16.38 -4.96
N GLN A 21 -11.76 -16.90 -3.73
CA GLN A 21 -12.41 -16.32 -2.54
C GLN A 21 -11.89 -14.91 -2.21
N ALA A 22 -10.60 -14.66 -2.40
CA ALA A 22 -9.99 -13.34 -2.19
C ALA A 22 -10.47 -12.33 -3.23
N GLU A 23 -10.59 -12.74 -4.50
CA GLU A 23 -11.13 -11.89 -5.57
C GLU A 23 -12.60 -11.53 -5.32
N GLU A 24 -13.45 -12.50 -4.94
CA GLU A 24 -14.86 -12.22 -4.61
C GLU A 24 -14.99 -11.22 -3.46
N LYS A 25 -14.16 -11.35 -2.43
CA LYS A 25 -14.10 -10.36 -1.35
C LYS A 25 -13.55 -9.02 -1.83
N ALA A 26 -12.56 -9.00 -2.72
CA ALA A 26 -12.03 -7.76 -3.30
C ALA A 26 -13.11 -7.00 -4.07
N ARG A 27 -13.86 -7.69 -4.94
CA ARG A 27 -15.02 -7.12 -5.65
C ARG A 27 -16.03 -6.51 -4.69
N THR A 28 -16.36 -7.23 -3.62
CA THR A 28 -17.29 -6.76 -2.59
C THR A 28 -16.77 -5.49 -1.90
N ARG A 29 -15.51 -5.50 -1.45
CA ARG A 29 -14.89 -4.35 -0.77
C ARG A 29 -14.76 -3.12 -1.65
N LEU A 30 -14.41 -3.29 -2.92
CA LEU A 30 -14.35 -2.18 -3.88
C LEU A 30 -15.73 -1.54 -4.06
N ARG A 31 -16.79 -2.35 -4.21
CA ARG A 31 -18.17 -1.86 -4.32
C ARG A 31 -18.65 -1.16 -3.04
N GLU A 32 -18.36 -1.72 -1.87
CA GLU A 32 -18.70 -1.12 -0.58
C GLU A 32 -18.02 0.24 -0.36
N ALA A 33 -16.79 0.40 -0.88
CA ALA A 33 -16.04 1.65 -0.83
C ALA A 33 -16.42 2.62 -1.97
N GLU A 34 -17.43 2.29 -2.78
CA GLU A 34 -17.86 3.05 -3.97
C GLU A 34 -16.73 3.27 -5.00
N ILE A 35 -15.78 2.33 -5.05
CA ILE A 35 -14.64 2.35 -5.98
C ILE A 35 -15.01 1.63 -7.27
N GLY A 36 -14.77 2.31 -8.40
CA GLY A 36 -14.84 1.71 -9.73
C GLY A 36 -16.19 1.76 -10.42
N ALA A 37 -17.09 2.65 -10.00
CA ALA A 37 -18.35 2.92 -10.69
C ALA A 37 -18.16 3.42 -12.14
N ASP A 38 -17.02 4.05 -12.43
CA ASP A 38 -16.63 4.56 -13.74
C ASP A 38 -15.65 3.64 -14.50
N PHE A 39 -15.34 2.47 -13.96
CA PHE A 39 -14.37 1.55 -14.57
C PHE A 39 -15.04 0.66 -15.61
N SER A 40 -14.27 0.22 -16.61
CA SER A 40 -14.73 -0.87 -17.47
C SER A 40 -14.79 -2.17 -16.67
N SER A 41 -15.55 -3.16 -17.16
CA SER A 41 -15.59 -4.47 -16.50
C SER A 41 -14.20 -5.13 -16.43
N GLU A 42 -13.37 -4.96 -17.46
CA GLU A 42 -12.03 -5.53 -17.50
C GLU A 42 -11.10 -4.85 -16.48
N GLU A 43 -11.16 -3.52 -16.40
CA GLU A 43 -10.37 -2.74 -15.44
C GLU A 43 -10.77 -3.04 -14.00
N PHE A 44 -12.08 -3.14 -13.73
CA PHE A 44 -12.58 -3.48 -12.40
C PHE A 44 -12.07 -4.85 -11.94
N GLU A 45 -12.08 -5.84 -12.83
CA GLU A 45 -11.62 -7.20 -12.52
C GLU A 45 -10.09 -7.27 -12.33
N ASP A 46 -9.30 -6.55 -13.14
CA ASP A 46 -7.85 -6.41 -12.95
C ASP A 46 -7.51 -5.78 -11.58
N ILE A 47 -8.23 -4.72 -11.19
CA ILE A 47 -8.04 -4.07 -9.88
C ILE A 47 -8.44 -5.02 -8.75
N ALA A 48 -9.58 -5.71 -8.87
CA ALA A 48 -10.01 -6.69 -7.87
C ALA A 48 -8.97 -7.82 -7.69
N HIS A 49 -8.40 -8.31 -8.79
CA HIS A 49 -7.31 -9.28 -8.75
C HIS A 49 -6.07 -8.75 -8.02
N LYS A 50 -5.61 -7.54 -8.36
CA LYS A 50 -4.44 -6.91 -7.70
C LYS A 50 -4.67 -6.73 -6.21
N VAL A 51 -5.85 -6.29 -5.80
CA VAL A 51 -6.24 -6.14 -4.38
C VAL A 51 -6.22 -7.49 -3.66
N ALA A 52 -6.78 -8.54 -4.27
CA ALA A 52 -6.80 -9.89 -3.70
C ALA A 52 -5.37 -10.46 -3.52
N ILE A 53 -4.53 -10.34 -4.55
CA ILE A 53 -3.13 -10.79 -4.50
C ILE A 53 -2.32 -10.01 -3.49
N ALA A 54 -2.50 -8.68 -3.41
CA ALA A 54 -1.86 -7.84 -2.40
C ALA A 54 -2.26 -8.27 -0.99
N ALA A 55 -3.54 -8.55 -0.74
CA ALA A 55 -4.02 -9.01 0.55
C ALA A 55 -3.36 -10.34 0.96
N ILE A 56 -3.31 -11.32 0.06
CA ILE A 56 -2.70 -12.63 0.32
C ILE A 56 -1.20 -12.51 0.57
N LYS A 57 -0.46 -11.87 -0.36
CA LYS A 57 1.00 -11.79 -0.28
C LYS A 57 1.45 -10.96 0.92
N PHE A 58 0.84 -9.79 1.13
CA PHE A 58 1.24 -8.91 2.23
C PHE A 58 0.90 -9.51 3.59
N ALA A 59 -0.24 -10.20 3.71
CA ALA A 59 -0.60 -10.88 4.94
C ALA A 59 0.43 -11.91 5.39
N ASP A 60 1.07 -12.62 4.46
CA ASP A 60 2.16 -13.55 4.78
C ASP A 60 3.47 -12.80 5.02
N LEU A 61 3.92 -12.02 4.02
CA LEU A 61 5.23 -11.35 4.01
C LEU A 61 5.44 -10.35 5.13
N SER A 62 4.37 -9.78 5.69
CA SER A 62 4.43 -8.84 6.80
C SER A 62 4.66 -9.48 8.17
N ASN A 63 4.64 -10.82 8.27
CA ASN A 63 4.94 -11.57 9.47
C ASN A 63 6.37 -12.10 9.47
N PHE A 64 6.93 -12.30 10.67
CA PHE A 64 8.19 -13.03 10.76
C PHE A 64 8.00 -14.48 10.32
N ARG A 65 8.73 -14.89 9.27
CA ARG A 65 8.64 -16.26 8.69
C ARG A 65 8.89 -17.41 9.67
N GLY A 66 9.52 -17.14 10.82
CA GLY A 66 9.73 -18.14 11.87
C GLY A 66 8.55 -18.33 12.81
N THR A 67 7.45 -17.60 12.61
CA THR A 67 6.22 -17.71 13.39
C THR A 67 5.08 -18.28 12.57
N SER A 68 4.19 -19.01 13.22
CA SER A 68 2.89 -19.35 12.64
C SER A 68 2.05 -18.09 12.48
N TYR A 69 1.31 -17.97 11.38
CA TYR A 69 0.31 -16.91 11.22
C TYR A 69 -1.10 -17.50 11.11
N VAL A 70 -2.08 -16.74 11.59
CA VAL A 70 -3.49 -17.09 11.48
C VAL A 70 -4.04 -16.47 10.20
N PHE A 71 -4.44 -17.34 9.26
CA PHE A 71 -5.07 -16.91 8.03
C PHE A 71 -6.48 -16.36 8.32
N ASP A 72 -6.69 -15.09 7.97
CA ASP A 72 -7.95 -14.37 8.15
C ASP A 72 -8.16 -13.42 6.97
N LEU A 73 -8.86 -13.91 5.95
CA LEU A 73 -9.06 -13.16 4.71
C LEU A 73 -9.89 -11.90 4.94
N ASP A 74 -10.85 -11.91 5.87
CA ASP A 74 -11.65 -10.72 6.17
C ASP A 74 -10.80 -9.58 6.74
N ARG A 75 -9.88 -9.92 7.64
CA ARG A 75 -8.90 -8.98 8.18
C ARG A 75 -7.93 -8.49 7.11
N PHE A 76 -7.43 -9.38 6.25
CA PHE A 76 -6.42 -9.04 5.23
C PHE A 76 -6.96 -8.14 4.11
N MET A 77 -8.28 -8.14 3.92
CA MET A 77 -8.97 -7.35 2.90
C MET A 77 -9.36 -5.94 3.35
N SER A 78 -9.01 -5.53 4.58
CA SER A 78 -9.29 -4.19 5.10
C SER A 78 -8.52 -3.10 4.34
N PHE A 79 -9.15 -1.96 4.05
CA PHE A 79 -8.47 -0.74 3.59
C PHE A 79 -7.88 0.09 4.76
N GLU A 80 -7.95 -0.44 5.98
CA GLU A 80 -7.34 0.14 7.17
C GLU A 80 -6.39 -0.85 7.82
N GLY A 81 -5.40 -0.32 8.55
CA GLY A 81 -4.41 -1.12 9.26
C GLY A 81 -3.31 -1.66 8.35
N LYS A 82 -2.57 -2.64 8.86
CA LYS A 82 -1.38 -3.21 8.20
C LYS A 82 -1.78 -4.27 7.18
N THR A 83 -2.30 -3.84 6.03
CA THR A 83 -2.81 -4.73 4.97
C THR A 83 -2.28 -4.33 3.59
N GLY A 84 -2.27 -5.28 2.65
CA GLY A 84 -1.91 -5.01 1.26
C GLY A 84 -2.84 -3.99 0.57
N PRO A 85 -4.17 -4.13 0.68
CA PRO A 85 -5.12 -3.16 0.14
C PRO A 85 -4.92 -1.74 0.64
N TYR A 86 -4.56 -1.54 1.92
CA TYR A 86 -4.22 -0.22 2.46
C TYR A 86 -3.02 0.40 1.72
N LEU A 87 -1.96 -0.37 1.47
CA LEU A 87 -0.78 0.13 0.74
C LEU A 87 -1.12 0.49 -0.70
N LEU A 88 -1.92 -0.33 -1.38
CA LEU A 88 -2.38 -0.03 -2.74
C LEU A 88 -3.19 1.27 -2.79
N TYR A 89 -4.12 1.44 -1.85
CA TYR A 89 -4.94 2.64 -1.74
C TYR A 89 -4.07 3.89 -1.53
N GLN A 90 -3.07 3.83 -0.64
CA GLN A 90 -2.17 4.97 -0.43
C GLN A 90 -1.32 5.28 -1.66
N ALA A 91 -0.79 4.27 -2.35
CA ALA A 91 -0.04 4.49 -3.59
C ALA A 91 -0.91 5.16 -4.67
N VAL A 92 -2.16 4.71 -4.84
CA VAL A 92 -3.12 5.34 -5.76
C VAL A 92 -3.47 6.76 -5.34
N ARG A 93 -3.69 7.01 -4.05
CA ARG A 93 -3.98 8.36 -3.52
C ARG A 93 -2.85 9.32 -3.89
N ILE A 94 -1.59 8.90 -3.73
CA ILE A 94 -0.43 9.70 -4.12
C ILE A 94 -0.44 9.93 -5.64
N LYS A 95 -0.63 8.90 -6.48
CA LYS A 95 -0.75 9.05 -7.94
C LYS A 95 -1.81 10.08 -8.33
N SER A 96 -2.97 10.07 -7.65
CA SER A 96 -4.06 11.03 -7.88
C SER A 96 -3.65 12.48 -7.54
N ILE A 97 -2.93 12.69 -6.43
CA ILE A 97 -2.41 14.01 -6.05
C ILE A 97 -1.42 14.52 -7.09
N LEU A 98 -0.48 13.67 -7.52
CA LEU A 98 0.52 14.04 -8.53
C LEU A 98 -0.13 14.41 -9.87
N ARG A 99 -1.11 13.62 -10.33
CA ARG A 99 -1.86 13.89 -11.57
C ARG A 99 -2.63 15.22 -11.50
N LYS A 100 -3.21 15.55 -10.35
CA LYS A 100 -3.89 16.85 -10.15
C LYS A 100 -2.91 18.01 -10.18
N ALA A 101 -1.75 17.88 -9.52
CA ALA A 101 -0.72 18.90 -9.55
C ALA A 101 -0.16 19.12 -10.96
N GLU A 102 0.07 18.04 -11.72
CA GLU A 102 0.50 18.09 -13.12
C GLU A 102 -0.54 18.82 -14.00
N ALA A 103 -1.82 18.54 -13.83
CA ALA A 103 -2.90 19.22 -14.57
C ALA A 103 -2.98 20.74 -14.27
N GLU A 104 -2.51 21.17 -13.10
CA GLU A 104 -2.38 22.58 -12.71
C GLU A 104 -1.02 23.20 -13.10
N GLY A 105 -0.14 22.44 -13.77
CA GLY A 105 1.19 22.89 -14.17
C GLY A 105 2.19 23.07 -13.02
N VAL A 106 1.92 22.46 -11.87
CA VAL A 106 2.79 22.54 -10.69
C VAL A 106 3.83 21.43 -10.73
N VAL A 107 5.10 21.82 -10.59
CA VAL A 107 6.25 20.91 -10.63
C VAL A 107 6.86 20.79 -9.24
N ALA A 108 7.36 19.60 -8.91
CA ALA A 108 8.11 19.37 -7.68
C ALA A 108 9.37 20.26 -7.61
N GLY A 109 9.69 20.72 -6.41
CA GLY A 109 10.82 21.63 -6.16
C GLY A 109 11.75 21.12 -5.06
N PRO A 110 12.70 21.97 -4.61
CA PRO A 110 13.55 21.65 -3.47
C PRO A 110 12.73 21.31 -2.23
N ILE A 111 13.12 20.23 -1.54
CA ILE A 111 12.47 19.83 -0.29
C ILE A 111 12.92 20.79 0.81
N ASN A 112 11.94 21.43 1.45
CA ASN A 112 12.08 22.25 2.64
C ASN A 112 11.14 21.70 3.72
N ILE A 113 11.69 21.41 4.91
CA ILE A 113 10.99 20.75 6.02
C ILE A 113 10.64 21.79 7.08
N GLU A 114 9.36 22.10 7.21
CA GLU A 114 8.86 23.15 8.12
C GLU A 114 7.88 22.59 9.15
N HIS A 115 7.22 21.47 8.84
CA HIS A 115 6.25 20.83 9.72
C HIS A 115 6.75 19.50 10.31
N ALA A 116 6.31 19.17 11.51
CA ALA A 116 6.68 17.92 12.18
C ALA A 116 6.31 16.66 11.38
N ALA A 117 5.18 16.70 10.66
CA ALA A 117 4.74 15.60 9.80
C ALA A 117 5.60 15.45 8.52
N GLU A 118 6.08 16.57 7.94
CA GLU A 118 7.06 16.54 6.83
C GLU A 118 8.37 15.91 7.31
N ARG A 119 8.82 16.27 8.52
CA ARG A 119 10.02 15.70 9.14
C ARG A 119 9.86 14.20 9.40
N ALA A 120 8.73 13.76 9.95
CA ALA A 120 8.46 12.36 10.22
C ALA A 120 8.52 11.53 8.93
N LEU A 121 7.80 11.96 7.88
CA LEU A 121 7.83 11.32 6.57
C LEU A 121 9.25 11.27 5.99
N SER A 122 10.02 12.36 6.10
CA SER A 122 11.40 12.42 5.58
C SER A 122 12.34 11.45 6.28
N LEU A 123 12.21 11.30 7.60
CA LEU A 123 12.99 10.32 8.36
C LEU A 123 12.59 8.88 8.03
N THR A 124 11.30 8.63 7.77
CA THR A 124 10.85 7.32 7.29
C THR A 124 11.32 7.05 5.86
N LEU A 125 11.45 8.07 5.01
CA LEU A 125 12.08 7.91 3.69
C LEU A 125 13.55 7.46 3.83
N ASP A 126 14.31 8.13 4.69
CA ASP A 126 15.73 7.84 4.96
C ASP A 126 15.98 6.40 5.46
N GLY A 127 15.04 5.82 6.22
CA GLY A 127 15.17 4.47 6.79
C GLY A 127 15.14 3.30 5.78
N PHE A 128 14.91 3.55 4.49
CA PHE A 128 14.67 2.49 3.51
C PHE A 128 15.86 1.56 3.31
N GLU A 129 17.07 2.10 3.17
CA GLU A 129 18.28 1.30 2.96
C GLU A 129 18.50 0.33 4.12
N HIS A 130 18.25 0.78 5.35
CA HIS A 130 18.35 -0.06 6.55
C HIS A 130 17.33 -1.20 6.50
N ALA A 131 16.06 -0.90 6.20
CA ALA A 131 15.00 -1.91 6.08
C ALA A 131 15.31 -2.94 4.98
N LEU A 132 15.80 -2.48 3.83
CA LEU A 132 16.18 -3.33 2.70
C LEU A 132 17.37 -4.23 3.03
N THR A 133 18.40 -3.68 3.66
CA THR A 133 19.59 -4.43 4.10
C THR A 133 19.20 -5.51 5.11
N LEU A 134 18.38 -5.18 6.10
CA LEU A 134 17.87 -6.16 7.06
C LEU A 134 17.04 -7.26 6.37
N ALA A 135 16.18 -6.89 5.43
CA ALA A 135 15.38 -7.86 4.68
C ALA A 135 16.27 -8.81 3.87
N TYR A 136 17.33 -8.31 3.25
CA TYR A 136 18.29 -9.09 2.48
C TYR A 136 19.13 -10.01 3.37
N ASP A 137 19.88 -9.45 4.33
CA ASP A 137 20.83 -10.18 5.17
C ASP A 137 20.15 -11.28 5.99
N LYS A 138 18.96 -10.97 6.53
CA LYS A 138 18.18 -11.91 7.34
C LYS A 138 17.25 -12.78 6.51
N ARG A 139 17.17 -12.56 5.19
CA ARG A 139 16.22 -13.20 4.27
C ARG A 139 14.77 -13.07 4.77
N ALA A 140 14.43 -11.88 5.25
CA ALA A 140 13.26 -11.64 6.09
C ALA A 140 12.44 -10.47 5.53
N PRO A 141 11.53 -10.72 4.57
CA PRO A 141 10.80 -9.66 3.84
C PRO A 141 9.92 -8.79 4.75
N HIS A 142 9.55 -9.27 5.93
CA HIS A 142 8.76 -8.48 6.89
C HIS A 142 9.42 -7.16 7.28
N PHE A 143 10.75 -7.03 7.26
CA PHE A 143 11.39 -5.73 7.49
C PHE A 143 11.01 -4.70 6.41
N LEU A 144 10.99 -5.12 5.15
CA LEU A 144 10.56 -4.28 4.03
C LEU A 144 9.05 -4.00 4.08
N ALA A 145 8.24 -5.00 4.45
CA ALA A 145 6.80 -4.84 4.60
C ALA A 145 6.42 -3.87 5.73
N GLU A 146 7.13 -3.91 6.86
CA GLU A 146 6.98 -2.95 7.96
C GLU A 146 7.36 -1.54 7.52
N HIS A 147 8.45 -1.41 6.77
CA HIS A 147 8.86 -0.11 6.21
C HIS A 147 7.83 0.47 5.25
N ALA A 148 7.32 -0.35 4.31
CA ALA A 148 6.28 0.08 3.38
C ALA A 148 5.02 0.55 4.12
N TYR A 149 4.63 -0.16 5.19
CA TYR A 149 3.50 0.23 6.03
C TYR A 149 3.75 1.52 6.80
N ALA A 150 4.91 1.66 7.44
CA ALA A 150 5.30 2.88 8.13
C ALA A 150 5.29 4.08 7.18
N LEU A 151 5.85 3.93 5.98
CA LEU A 151 5.87 4.97 4.96
C LEU A 151 4.46 5.40 4.55
N ALA A 152 3.57 4.45 4.31
CA ALA A 152 2.19 4.75 3.94
C ALA A 152 1.41 5.46 5.07
N ARG A 153 1.68 5.09 6.33
CA ARG A 153 1.11 5.74 7.51
C ARG A 153 1.61 7.17 7.68
N GLU A 154 2.92 7.38 7.58
CA GLU A 154 3.50 8.72 7.71
C GLU A 154 3.06 9.62 6.55
N PHE A 155 2.90 9.08 5.35
CA PHE A 155 2.31 9.83 4.25
C PHE A 155 0.86 10.24 4.53
N SER A 156 0.04 9.32 5.07
CA SER A 156 -1.33 9.66 5.45
C SER A 156 -1.37 10.80 6.48
N ALA A 157 -0.54 10.71 7.53
CA ALA A 157 -0.44 11.74 8.56
C ALA A 157 0.10 13.07 8.01
N PHE A 158 1.07 13.03 7.09
CA PHE A 158 1.56 14.19 6.36
C PHE A 158 0.45 14.83 5.52
N TYR A 159 -0.26 14.05 4.71
CA TYR A 159 -1.34 14.56 3.85
C TYR A 159 -2.46 15.23 4.67
N ASP A 160 -2.83 14.63 5.81
CA ASP A 160 -3.90 15.14 6.65
C ASP A 160 -3.51 16.44 7.39
N ARG A 161 -2.22 16.64 7.70
CA ARG A 161 -1.72 17.80 8.46
C ARG A 161 -1.07 18.89 7.59
N CYS A 162 -0.65 18.55 6.39
CA CYS A 162 0.11 19.40 5.48
C CYS A 162 -0.54 19.38 4.11
N HIS A 163 -1.51 20.26 3.88
CA HIS A 163 -2.24 20.30 2.61
C HIS A 163 -1.29 20.51 1.42
N ILE A 164 -1.33 19.62 0.43
CA ILE A 164 -0.45 19.68 -0.73
C ILE A 164 -1.03 20.60 -1.80
N LEU A 165 -2.21 20.27 -2.33
CA LEU A 165 -2.79 20.96 -3.50
C LEU A 165 -3.21 22.40 -3.21
N THR A 166 -3.60 22.72 -1.98
CA THR A 166 -4.01 24.08 -1.58
C THR A 166 -2.85 24.92 -1.03
N SER A 167 -1.64 24.37 -0.92
CA SER A 167 -0.44 25.19 -0.66
C SER A 167 -0.09 26.02 -1.88
N GLU A 168 0.80 27.00 -1.73
CA GLU A 168 1.28 27.81 -2.84
C GLU A 168 2.82 27.85 -2.89
N GLY A 169 3.35 28.24 -4.05
CA GLY A 169 4.76 28.55 -4.25
C GLY A 169 5.72 27.43 -3.81
N PRO A 170 6.85 27.78 -3.16
CA PRO A 170 7.87 26.81 -2.75
C PRO A 170 7.37 25.71 -1.81
N THR A 171 6.42 26.02 -0.93
CA THR A 171 5.85 25.03 0.01
C THR A 171 5.08 23.95 -0.73
N ARG A 172 4.27 24.33 -1.72
CA ARG A 172 3.57 23.36 -2.58
C ARG A 172 4.56 22.48 -3.34
N ALA A 173 5.59 23.08 -3.93
CA ALA A 173 6.61 22.37 -4.69
C ALA A 173 7.43 21.39 -3.82
N SER A 174 7.79 21.78 -2.60
CA SER A 174 8.45 20.92 -1.59
C SER A 174 7.58 19.72 -1.21
N ARG A 175 6.31 19.97 -0.86
CA ARG A 175 5.34 18.92 -0.49
C ARG A 175 5.05 17.95 -1.62
N LEU A 176 5.04 18.45 -2.86
CA LEU A 176 4.90 17.61 -4.04
C LEU A 176 6.13 16.71 -4.23
N ALA A 177 7.34 17.23 -4.00
CA ALA A 177 8.56 16.42 -4.04
C ALA A 177 8.56 15.30 -2.98
N LEU A 178 8.06 15.57 -1.76
CA LEU A 178 7.87 14.54 -0.74
C LEU A 178 6.86 13.47 -1.17
N ALA A 179 5.77 13.86 -1.83
CA ALA A 179 4.79 12.92 -2.39
C ALA A 179 5.40 12.05 -3.50
N GLU A 180 6.17 12.64 -4.43
CA GLU A 180 6.88 11.89 -5.46
C GLU A 180 7.88 10.89 -4.88
N ALA A 181 8.71 11.31 -3.92
CA ALA A 181 9.67 10.44 -3.25
C ALA A 181 8.97 9.27 -2.54
N THR A 182 7.88 9.57 -1.85
CA THR A 182 7.04 8.55 -1.19
C THR A 182 6.49 7.55 -2.20
N LEU A 183 5.90 8.01 -3.31
CA LEU A 183 5.36 7.11 -4.32
C LEU A 183 6.43 6.20 -4.92
N ARG A 184 7.60 6.76 -5.25
CA ARG A 184 8.71 5.99 -5.84
C ARG A 184 9.15 4.88 -4.89
N GLN A 185 9.39 5.22 -3.62
CA GLN A 185 9.84 4.24 -2.63
C GLN A 185 8.76 3.22 -2.26
N LEU A 186 7.50 3.65 -2.14
CA LEU A 186 6.39 2.73 -1.86
C LEU A 186 6.17 1.77 -3.02
N SER A 187 6.22 2.25 -4.27
CA SER A 187 6.09 1.42 -5.47
C SER A 187 7.22 0.41 -5.57
N LEU A 188 8.47 0.84 -5.31
CA LEU A 188 9.62 -0.05 -5.26
C LEU A 188 9.48 -1.11 -4.16
N SER A 189 9.01 -0.73 -2.97
CA SER A 189 8.80 -1.67 -1.86
C SER A 189 7.74 -2.71 -2.20
N LEU A 190 6.64 -2.30 -2.84
CA LEU A 190 5.57 -3.20 -3.28
C LEU A 190 6.07 -4.15 -4.39
N ASP A 191 6.82 -3.64 -5.36
CA ASP A 191 7.41 -4.44 -6.44
C ASP A 191 8.37 -5.52 -5.90
N LEU A 192 9.25 -5.15 -4.97
CA LEU A 192 10.15 -6.09 -4.29
C LEU A 192 9.42 -7.15 -3.46
N LEU A 193 8.21 -6.85 -2.98
CA LEU A 193 7.32 -7.80 -2.31
C LEU A 193 6.46 -8.61 -3.31
N GLY A 194 6.60 -8.36 -4.61
CA GLY A 194 5.82 -9.00 -5.67
C GLY A 194 4.35 -8.56 -5.69
N ILE A 195 4.07 -7.32 -5.28
CA ILE A 195 2.73 -6.74 -5.21
C ILE A 195 2.58 -5.68 -6.29
N GLU A 196 1.69 -5.93 -7.24
CA GLU A 196 1.40 -4.98 -8.31
C GLU A 196 0.48 -3.86 -7.85
N THR A 197 0.82 -2.63 -8.25
CA THR A 197 0.04 -1.44 -7.87
C THR A 197 -0.85 -0.97 -9.00
N PRO A 198 -2.18 -0.86 -8.82
CA PRO A 198 -3.07 -0.34 -9.85
C PRO A 198 -2.81 1.13 -10.17
N ALA A 199 -3.24 1.58 -11.36
CA ALA A 199 -3.11 2.97 -11.78
C ALA A 199 -4.09 3.89 -11.05
N ARG A 200 -5.30 3.38 -10.78
CA ARG A 200 -6.37 4.03 -10.03
C ARG A 200 -7.18 3.01 -9.24
N MET A 201 -7.81 3.49 -8.19
CA MET A 201 -8.71 2.87 -7.20
C MET A 201 -9.46 4.05 -6.55
#